data_AF-A0A9W9KBA9-F1
#
_entry.id   AF-A0A9W9KBA9-F1
#
_cell.length_a   1.000
_cell.length_b   1.000
_cell.length_c   1.000
_cell.angle_alpha   90.00
_cell.angle_beta   90.00
_cell.angle_gamma   90.00
#
_symmetry.space_group_name_H-M   'P 1'
#
loop_
_entity.id
_entity.type
_entity.pdbx_description
1 polymer ?
#
loop_
_entity_poly.entity_id
_entity_poly.type
_entity_poly.pdbx_seq_one_letter_code
_entity_poly.pdbx_strand_id
1 'polypeptide(L)'
;MTGRLHKESERKREQYLDRAAGTLQDGYSKDKIKDFVRYCWQGWRTKDLKHRKPQAQESYVRTAVDFPFSHNMLLRGESRRQLQFPDLFNISLPNEGPTPCWPMIMIMNNGKTNQFGRLQYMGIMRHQDPLLCTMSQAAFYLFYRWQIVGESPPRFRSRPEWYNFHFFKGSDREKPISYEIQLKWANEVYKAINLSTDKKTHAGRAQGSKQAELEGVEETRSAVLVNGIRMP
;
A
#
# COMPACT_ATOMS: atom_id res chain seq x y z
N MET A 1 -7.97 28.75 10.92
CA MET A 1 -7.16 27.51 11.06
C MET A 1 -5.71 27.77 11.47
N THR A 2 -5.13 28.92 11.16
CA THR A 2 -3.73 29.32 11.44
C THR A 2 -3.35 29.36 12.92
N GLY A 3 -4.24 29.81 13.82
CA GLY A 3 -3.92 29.90 15.25
C GLY A 3 -3.77 28.56 16.01
N ARG A 4 -4.32 27.47 15.48
CA ARG A 4 -4.26 26.14 16.13
C ARG A 4 -2.93 25.44 15.89
N LEU A 5 -2.38 25.59 14.69
CA LEU A 5 -1.07 25.04 14.29
C LEU A 5 0.09 25.75 15.01
N HIS A 6 -0.03 27.07 15.23
CA HIS A 6 0.98 27.84 15.94
C HIS A 6 1.10 27.42 17.41
N LYS A 7 -0.02 27.27 18.10
CA LYS A 7 -0.07 26.78 19.50
C LYS A 7 0.46 25.36 19.66
N GLU A 8 0.23 24.50 18.66
CA GLU A 8 0.75 23.13 18.70
C GLU A 8 2.27 23.07 18.50
N SER A 9 2.82 23.94 17.65
CA SER A 9 4.27 24.09 17.45
C SER A 9 4.98 24.57 18.72
N GLU A 10 4.42 25.56 19.42
CA GLU A 10 4.96 26.06 20.70
C GLU A 10 4.93 24.98 21.79
N ARG A 11 3.80 24.28 21.94
CA ARG A 11 3.68 23.14 22.86
C ARG A 11 4.73 22.06 22.60
N LYS A 12 4.98 21.70 21.33
CA LYS A 12 5.99 20.69 20.97
C LYS A 12 7.40 21.16 21.35
N ARG A 13 7.69 22.45 21.24
CA ARG A 13 8.97 23.05 21.65
C ARG A 13 9.15 23.05 23.16
N GLU A 14 8.11 23.41 23.92
CA GLU A 14 8.12 23.38 25.38
C GLU A 14 8.29 21.97 25.96
N GLN A 15 7.74 20.97 25.28
CA GLN A 15 7.87 19.56 25.67
C GLN A 15 9.17 18.91 25.21
N TYR A 16 10.08 19.66 24.58
CA TYR A 16 11.32 19.15 23.99
C TYR A 16 11.11 17.91 23.11
N LEU A 17 9.96 17.84 22.43
CA LEU A 17 9.70 16.76 21.48
C LEU A 17 10.71 16.86 20.34
N ASP A 18 11.20 15.71 19.90
CA ASP A 18 12.17 15.63 18.81
C ASP A 18 11.62 16.39 17.60
N ARG A 19 12.38 17.42 17.18
CA ARG A 19 12.00 18.29 16.07
C ARG A 19 12.15 17.58 14.73
N ALA A 20 12.93 16.50 14.70
CA ALA A 20 13.08 15.63 13.55
C ALA A 20 11.99 14.54 13.47
N ALA A 21 11.23 14.29 14.55
CA ALA A 21 10.08 13.40 14.52
C ALA A 21 9.03 13.89 13.51
N GLY A 22 8.57 13.00 12.64
CA GLY A 22 7.66 13.32 11.54
C GLY A 22 8.27 14.09 10.36
N THR A 23 9.59 14.35 10.36
CA THR A 23 10.31 15.08 9.29
C THR A 23 10.99 14.15 8.28
N LEU A 24 11.88 14.70 7.44
CA LEU A 24 12.70 13.97 6.47
C LEU A 24 13.54 12.84 7.08
N GLN A 25 13.88 12.89 8.37
CA GLN A 25 14.60 11.82 9.07
C GLN A 25 13.69 10.65 9.50
N ASP A 26 12.37 10.85 9.55
CA ASP A 26 11.37 9.86 9.99
C ASP A 26 10.98 8.87 8.85
N GLY A 27 11.99 8.45 8.10
CA GLY A 27 11.87 7.55 6.94
C GLY A 27 12.32 6.13 7.26
N TYR A 28 12.11 5.23 6.32
CA TYR A 28 12.57 3.84 6.42
C TYR A 28 13.30 3.40 5.16
N SER A 29 14.21 2.44 5.30
CA SER A 29 14.97 1.85 4.19
C SER A 29 14.17 0.75 3.48
N LYS A 30 14.67 0.31 2.31
CA LYS A 30 14.14 -0.87 1.61
C LYS A 30 14.15 -2.12 2.52
N ASP A 31 15.15 -2.26 3.40
CA ASP A 31 15.22 -3.39 4.32
C ASP A 31 14.06 -3.40 5.33
N LYS A 32 13.61 -2.24 5.79
CA LYS A 32 12.43 -2.14 6.65
C LYS A 32 11.14 -2.54 5.93
N ILE A 33 11.04 -2.33 4.61
CA ILE A 33 9.94 -2.87 3.81
C ILE A 33 10.00 -4.40 3.80
N LYS A 34 11.19 -4.98 3.61
CA LYS A 34 11.38 -6.44 3.66
C LYS A 34 11.01 -6.99 5.03
N ASP A 35 11.45 -6.34 6.10
CA ASP A 35 11.12 -6.75 7.48
C ASP A 35 9.62 -6.66 7.76
N PHE A 36 8.96 -5.61 7.26
CA PHE A 36 7.50 -5.47 7.32
C PHE A 36 6.80 -6.66 6.67
N VAL A 37 7.15 -6.97 5.43
CA VAL A 37 6.56 -8.08 4.67
C VAL A 37 6.90 -9.43 5.33
N ARG A 38 8.14 -9.63 5.79
CA ARG A 38 8.56 -10.84 6.52
C ARG A 38 7.75 -11.04 7.80
N TYR A 39 7.55 -9.99 8.60
CA TYR A 39 6.73 -10.08 9.81
C TYR A 39 5.32 -10.58 9.48
N CYS A 40 4.70 -10.05 8.42
CA CYS A 40 3.38 -10.50 7.99
C CYS A 40 3.37 -11.99 7.62
N TRP A 41 4.34 -12.45 6.82
CA TRP A 41 4.43 -13.86 6.41
C TRP A 41 4.75 -14.81 7.57
N GLN A 42 5.63 -14.40 8.49
CA GLN A 42 5.91 -15.17 9.71
C GLN A 42 4.66 -15.28 10.58
N GLY A 43 3.97 -14.15 10.81
CA GLY A 43 2.72 -14.10 11.55
C GLY A 43 1.64 -14.97 10.95
N TRP A 44 1.53 -15.02 9.62
CA TRP A 44 0.62 -15.92 8.89
C TRP A 44 0.98 -17.41 9.01
N ARG A 45 2.27 -17.75 9.14
CA ARG A 45 2.74 -19.15 9.24
C ARG A 45 2.63 -19.74 10.65
N THR A 46 2.59 -18.91 11.69
CA THR A 46 2.70 -19.36 13.09
C THR A 46 1.63 -20.40 13.48
N LYS A 47 2.06 -21.47 14.15
CA LYS A 47 1.18 -22.59 14.58
C LYS A 47 0.10 -22.19 15.58
N ASP A 48 0.32 -21.12 16.35
CA ASP A 48 -0.65 -20.52 17.29
C ASP A 48 -1.91 -19.98 16.59
N LEU A 49 -1.89 -19.89 15.26
CA LEU A 49 -3.07 -19.52 14.47
C LEU A 49 -4.13 -20.63 14.40
N LYS A 50 -3.83 -21.88 14.79
CA LYS A 50 -4.81 -22.98 14.84
C LYS A 50 -6.07 -22.63 15.64
N HIS A 51 -5.98 -21.70 16.59
CA HIS A 51 -7.11 -21.23 17.41
C HIS A 51 -7.59 -19.81 17.06
N ARG A 52 -6.97 -19.13 16.09
CA ARG A 52 -7.42 -17.79 15.66
C ARG A 52 -8.45 -17.89 14.55
N LYS A 53 -9.40 -16.95 14.53
CA LYS A 53 -10.41 -16.84 13.47
C LYS A 53 -9.74 -16.57 12.10
N PRO A 54 -10.25 -17.11 10.98
CA PRO A 54 -9.69 -16.91 9.64
C PRO A 54 -9.44 -15.44 9.25
N GLN A 55 -10.25 -14.51 9.77
CA GLN A 55 -10.09 -13.07 9.53
C GLN A 55 -8.76 -12.51 10.10
N ALA A 56 -8.21 -13.13 11.15
CA ALA A 56 -6.92 -12.74 11.71
C ALA A 56 -5.76 -13.17 10.78
N GLN A 57 -5.87 -14.34 10.13
CA GLN A 57 -4.88 -14.80 9.15
C GLN A 57 -4.89 -13.95 7.88
N GLU A 58 -6.10 -13.65 7.36
CA GLU A 58 -6.25 -12.77 6.20
C GLU A 58 -5.60 -11.41 6.43
N SER A 59 -5.68 -10.90 7.66
CA SER A 59 -5.14 -9.60 7.98
C SER A 59 -3.62 -9.51 7.81
N TYR A 60 -2.86 -10.56 8.13
CA TYR A 60 -1.42 -10.59 7.88
C TYR A 60 -1.11 -10.46 6.38
N VAL A 61 -1.72 -11.32 5.56
CA VAL A 61 -1.47 -11.34 4.10
C VAL A 61 -1.96 -10.04 3.46
N ARG A 62 -3.12 -9.54 3.87
CA ARG A 62 -3.67 -8.28 3.40
C ARG A 62 -2.76 -7.09 3.73
N THR A 63 -2.24 -7.03 4.95
CA THR A 63 -1.31 -5.97 5.39
C THR A 63 0.03 -6.04 4.65
N ALA A 64 0.50 -7.24 4.28
CA ALA A 64 1.68 -7.42 3.43
C ALA A 64 1.54 -6.80 2.04
N VAL A 65 0.30 -6.63 1.54
CA VAL A 65 0.02 -5.94 0.27
C VAL A 65 -0.30 -4.46 0.46
N ASP A 66 -1.09 -4.13 1.49
CA ASP A 66 -1.54 -2.77 1.77
C ASP A 66 -0.36 -1.80 1.89
N PHE A 67 0.67 -2.16 2.64
CA PHE A 67 1.83 -1.29 2.85
C PHE A 67 2.65 -1.04 1.56
N PRO A 68 3.06 -2.06 0.78
CA PRO A 68 3.68 -1.85 -0.53
C PRO A 68 2.81 -1.08 -1.53
N PHE A 69 1.49 -1.17 -1.48
CA PHE A 69 0.60 -0.29 -2.27
C PHE A 69 0.75 1.18 -1.86
N SER A 70 0.89 1.46 -0.56
CA SER A 70 1.13 2.85 -0.12
C SER A 70 2.48 3.36 -0.57
N HIS A 71 3.52 2.52 -0.48
CA HIS A 71 4.89 2.91 -0.81
C HIS A 71 5.12 3.02 -2.33
N ASN A 72 4.80 1.99 -3.11
CA ASN A 72 5.13 1.94 -4.53
C ASN A 72 4.11 2.64 -5.43
N MET A 73 2.85 2.78 -5.01
CA MET A 73 1.83 3.54 -5.77
C MET A 73 1.52 4.92 -5.16
N LEU A 74 2.24 5.32 -4.11
CA LEU A 74 2.05 6.62 -3.43
C LEU A 74 0.61 6.87 -2.93
N LEU A 75 -0.08 5.78 -2.59
CA LEU A 75 -1.51 5.82 -2.28
C LEU A 75 -1.78 6.28 -0.85
N ARG A 76 -2.88 7.03 -0.72
CA ARG A 76 -3.49 7.32 0.58
C ARG A 76 -4.14 6.05 1.13
N GLY A 77 -4.22 5.93 2.46
CA GLY A 77 -4.97 4.86 3.11
C GLY A 77 -6.42 4.78 2.61
N GLU A 78 -7.11 5.91 2.51
CA GLU A 78 -8.49 5.97 2.00
C GLU A 78 -8.63 5.41 0.58
N SER A 79 -7.77 5.83 -0.35
CA SER A 79 -7.76 5.32 -1.72
C SER A 79 -7.55 3.81 -1.79
N ARG A 80 -6.65 3.27 -0.96
CA ARG A 80 -6.42 1.81 -0.88
C ARG A 80 -7.66 1.08 -0.36
N ARG A 81 -8.33 1.60 0.67
CA ARG A 81 -9.54 0.94 1.20
C ARG A 81 -10.67 0.90 0.18
N GLN A 82 -10.81 1.96 -0.61
CA GLN A 82 -11.84 2.07 -1.67
C GLN A 82 -11.44 1.39 -2.98
N LEU A 83 -10.25 0.80 -3.08
CA LEU A 83 -9.77 0.15 -4.30
C LEU A 83 -10.65 -1.04 -4.67
N GLN A 84 -11.26 -0.99 -5.85
CA GLN A 84 -12.04 -2.07 -6.42
C GLN A 84 -11.25 -2.77 -7.54
N PHE A 85 -11.63 -4.00 -7.89
CA PHE A 85 -11.00 -4.70 -9.00
C PHE A 85 -11.01 -3.96 -10.35
N PRO A 86 -12.09 -3.27 -10.78
CA PRO A 86 -12.09 -2.57 -12.07
C PRO A 86 -11.13 -1.38 -12.13
N ASP A 87 -10.62 -0.91 -10.99
CA ASP A 87 -9.61 0.15 -10.94
C ASP A 87 -8.22 -0.35 -11.33
N LEU A 88 -8.01 -1.67 -11.36
CA LEU A 88 -6.74 -2.31 -11.70
C LEU A 88 -6.77 -2.91 -13.10
N PHE A 89 -5.75 -2.60 -13.90
CA PHE A 89 -5.55 -3.16 -15.23
C PHE A 89 -4.05 -3.25 -15.54
N ASN A 90 -3.72 -3.85 -16.68
CA ASN A 90 -2.36 -3.90 -17.20
C ASN A 90 -2.36 -3.45 -18.66
N ILE A 91 -1.19 -3.01 -19.12
CA ILE A 91 -0.89 -2.74 -20.53
C ILE A 91 0.42 -3.43 -20.86
N SER A 92 0.64 -3.76 -22.14
CA SER A 92 1.95 -4.27 -22.57
C SER A 92 2.95 -3.13 -22.65
N LEU A 93 4.12 -3.28 -22.04
CA LEU A 93 5.27 -2.40 -22.23
C LEU A 93 6.36 -3.17 -22.99
N PRO A 94 6.35 -3.14 -24.33
CA PRO A 94 7.20 -4.01 -25.16
C PRO A 94 8.70 -3.67 -25.07
N ASN A 95 9.03 -2.43 -24.68
CA ASN A 95 10.40 -1.93 -24.62
C ASN A 95 10.96 -1.93 -23.18
N GLU A 96 10.24 -2.51 -22.21
CA GLU A 96 10.65 -2.51 -20.80
C GLU A 96 11.20 -3.87 -20.38
N GLY A 97 12.51 -3.91 -20.13
CA GLY A 97 13.21 -5.07 -19.59
C GLY A 97 13.43 -6.23 -20.59
N PRO A 98 14.17 -7.27 -20.17
CA PRO A 98 14.53 -8.40 -21.04
C PRO A 98 13.40 -9.41 -21.27
N THR A 99 12.25 -9.24 -20.61
CA THR A 99 11.08 -10.14 -20.71
C THR A 99 9.82 -9.30 -20.87
N PRO A 100 8.73 -9.82 -21.47
CA PRO A 100 7.48 -9.08 -21.59
C PRO A 100 7.04 -8.45 -20.25
N CYS A 101 6.90 -7.12 -20.26
CA CYS A 101 6.53 -6.35 -19.08
C CYS A 101 5.04 -6.01 -19.10
N TRP A 102 4.36 -6.44 -18.04
CA TRP A 102 2.95 -6.21 -17.79
C TRP A 102 2.80 -5.53 -16.43
N PRO A 103 2.98 -4.21 -16.34
CA PRO A 103 2.78 -3.49 -15.09
C PRO A 103 1.35 -3.66 -14.58
N MET A 104 1.19 -3.60 -13.26
CA MET A 104 -0.12 -3.37 -12.65
C MET A 104 -0.34 -1.86 -12.55
N ILE A 105 -1.42 -1.39 -13.15
CA ILE A 105 -1.81 0.02 -13.17
C ILE A 105 -3.11 0.18 -12.41
N MET A 106 -3.13 1.12 -11.47
CA MET A 106 -4.33 1.59 -10.81
C MET A 106 -4.81 2.89 -11.45
N ILE A 107 -6.12 3.03 -11.63
CA ILE A 107 -6.78 4.30 -11.93
C ILE A 107 -7.36 4.89 -10.64
N MET A 108 -7.21 6.20 -10.47
CA MET A 108 -8.00 6.98 -9.51
C MET A 108 -8.60 8.19 -10.21
N ASN A 109 -9.90 8.41 -10.01
CA ASN A 109 -10.59 9.63 -10.41
C ASN A 109 -11.05 10.47 -9.21
N ASN A 110 -10.92 9.95 -7.98
CA ASN A 110 -11.43 10.58 -6.77
C ASN A 110 -10.32 10.91 -5.77
N GLY A 111 -10.31 12.14 -5.27
CA GLY A 111 -9.41 12.58 -4.21
C GLY A 111 -9.78 13.98 -3.73
N LYS A 112 -9.48 14.30 -2.46
CA LYS A 112 -9.83 15.60 -1.85
C LYS A 112 -9.33 16.83 -2.63
N THR A 113 -8.28 16.68 -3.42
CA THR A 113 -7.66 17.73 -4.23
C THR A 113 -8.01 17.62 -5.71
N ASN A 114 -8.80 16.63 -6.12
CA ASN A 114 -9.18 16.40 -7.52
C ASN A 114 -10.59 16.92 -7.78
N GLN A 115 -10.79 18.23 -7.65
CA GLN A 115 -12.10 18.87 -7.83
C GLN A 115 -12.71 18.65 -9.23
N PHE A 116 -11.87 18.31 -10.22
CA PHE A 116 -12.26 18.12 -11.63
C PHE A 116 -12.32 16.65 -12.07
N GLY A 117 -12.15 15.69 -11.15
CA GLY A 117 -12.25 14.26 -11.49
C GLY A 117 -11.18 13.77 -12.49
N ARG A 118 -10.02 14.44 -12.55
CA ARG A 118 -8.92 14.06 -13.46
C ARG A 118 -8.46 12.63 -13.18
N LEU A 119 -8.35 11.83 -14.23
CA LEU A 119 -7.79 10.49 -14.14
C LEU A 119 -6.31 10.55 -13.75
N GLN A 120 -5.97 9.85 -12.68
CA GLN A 120 -4.60 9.61 -12.24
C GLN A 120 -4.27 8.14 -12.44
N TYR A 121 -3.06 7.86 -12.91
CA TYR A 121 -2.55 6.51 -13.11
C TYR A 121 -1.38 6.27 -12.16
N MET A 122 -1.37 5.11 -11.51
CA MET A 122 -0.27 4.68 -10.65
C MET A 122 0.20 3.31 -11.11
N GLY A 123 1.43 3.24 -11.60
CA GLY A 123 2.01 2.03 -12.18
C GLY A 123 3.03 1.38 -11.24
N ILE A 124 3.00 0.06 -11.16
CA ILE A 124 4.06 -0.74 -10.55
C ILE A 124 4.49 -1.86 -11.50
N MET A 125 5.79 -2.14 -11.51
CA MET A 125 6.38 -3.27 -12.22
C MET A 125 6.82 -4.36 -11.25
N ARG A 126 7.11 -5.56 -11.79
CA ARG A 126 7.65 -6.67 -11.00
C ARG A 126 9.04 -6.30 -10.49
N HIS A 127 9.24 -6.43 -9.19
CA HIS A 127 10.54 -6.26 -8.56
C HIS A 127 11.26 -7.63 -8.51
N GLN A 128 12.59 -7.63 -8.71
CA GLN A 128 13.43 -8.82 -8.67
C GLN A 128 13.41 -9.55 -7.32
N ASP A 129 13.41 -8.80 -6.22
CA ASP A 129 13.21 -9.30 -4.87
C ASP A 129 11.71 -9.46 -4.56
N PRO A 130 11.20 -10.68 -4.31
CA PRO A 130 9.78 -10.93 -4.01
C PRO A 130 9.26 -10.18 -2.78
N LEU A 131 10.11 -9.88 -1.79
CA LEU A 131 9.71 -9.16 -0.57
C LEU A 131 9.46 -7.67 -0.81
N LEU A 132 9.99 -7.12 -1.92
CA LEU A 132 9.75 -5.76 -2.35
C LEU A 132 8.73 -5.68 -3.51
N CYS A 133 8.33 -6.83 -4.06
CA CYS A 133 7.46 -6.90 -5.23
C CYS A 133 5.99 -6.78 -4.85
N THR A 134 5.42 -5.57 -4.97
CA THR A 134 3.98 -5.32 -4.74
C THR A 134 3.07 -6.24 -5.56
N MET A 135 3.44 -6.53 -6.82
CA MET A 135 2.67 -7.45 -7.66
C MET A 135 2.65 -8.88 -7.11
N SER A 136 3.77 -9.35 -6.56
CA SER A 136 3.88 -10.68 -5.93
C SER A 136 3.00 -10.74 -4.68
N GLN A 137 3.09 -9.74 -3.81
CA GLN A 137 2.26 -9.67 -2.61
C GLN A 137 0.76 -9.63 -2.96
N ALA A 138 0.37 -8.85 -3.97
CA ALA A 138 -1.00 -8.81 -4.51
C ALA A 138 -1.48 -10.18 -4.99
N ALA A 139 -0.67 -10.88 -5.79
CA ALA A 139 -0.99 -12.21 -6.28
C ALA A 139 -1.19 -13.22 -5.14
N PHE A 140 -0.31 -13.21 -4.13
CA PHE A 140 -0.43 -14.10 -2.98
C PHE A 140 -1.69 -13.82 -2.15
N TYR A 141 -2.08 -12.56 -1.99
CA TYR A 141 -3.31 -12.23 -1.28
C TYR A 141 -4.57 -12.68 -2.04
N LEU A 142 -4.59 -12.55 -3.38
CA LEU A 142 -5.69 -13.08 -4.19
C LEU A 142 -5.72 -14.61 -4.16
N PHE A 143 -4.56 -15.26 -4.24
CA PHE A 143 -4.45 -16.72 -4.08
C PHE A 143 -4.97 -17.16 -2.70
N TYR A 144 -4.60 -16.47 -1.63
CA TYR A 144 -5.12 -16.75 -0.29
C TYR A 144 -6.65 -16.61 -0.24
N ARG A 145 -7.21 -15.52 -0.77
CA ARG A 145 -8.67 -15.31 -0.82
C ARG A 145 -9.38 -16.46 -1.54
N TRP A 146 -8.92 -16.81 -2.73
CA TRP A 146 -9.67 -17.72 -3.60
C TRP A 146 -9.38 -19.20 -3.35
N GLN A 147 -8.12 -19.56 -3.11
CA GLN A 147 -7.70 -20.96 -2.99
C GLN A 147 -7.63 -21.44 -1.54
N ILE A 148 -7.24 -20.56 -0.60
CA ILE A 148 -7.08 -20.96 0.82
C ILE A 148 -8.36 -20.73 1.61
N VAL A 149 -9.00 -19.56 1.46
CA VAL A 149 -10.26 -19.25 2.15
C VAL A 149 -11.49 -19.77 1.38
N GLY A 150 -11.35 -20.02 0.07
CA GLY A 150 -12.45 -20.50 -0.77
C GLY A 150 -13.42 -19.41 -1.22
N GLU A 151 -13.02 -18.13 -1.18
CA GLU A 151 -13.82 -17.06 -1.77
C GLU A 151 -13.94 -17.29 -3.28
N SER A 152 -15.16 -17.26 -3.83
CA SER A 152 -15.33 -17.42 -5.27
C SER A 152 -14.65 -16.27 -6.03
N PRO A 153 -13.77 -16.56 -7.02
CA PRO A 153 -13.16 -15.52 -7.83
C PRO A 153 -14.20 -14.75 -8.65
N PRO A 154 -13.90 -13.51 -9.06
CA PRO A 154 -14.77 -12.71 -9.93
C PRO A 154 -15.18 -13.46 -11.20
N ARG A 155 -16.45 -13.35 -11.58
CA ARG A 155 -16.93 -13.82 -12.89
C ARG A 155 -16.83 -12.68 -13.88
N PHE A 156 -15.87 -12.80 -14.81
CA PHE A 156 -15.61 -11.75 -15.81
C PHE A 156 -16.58 -11.76 -17.01
N ARG A 157 -17.81 -12.27 -16.83
CA ARG A 157 -18.81 -12.35 -17.91
C ARG A 157 -19.54 -11.02 -18.10
N SER A 158 -19.93 -10.38 -17.00
CA SER A 158 -20.61 -9.09 -17.00
C SER A 158 -20.09 -8.18 -15.91
N ARG A 159 -20.15 -6.86 -16.14
CA ARG A 159 -19.66 -5.86 -15.18
C ARG A 159 -20.35 -5.95 -13.80
N PRO A 160 -21.69 -6.10 -13.72
CA PRO A 160 -22.39 -6.16 -12.42
C PRO A 160 -21.95 -7.34 -11.53
N GLU A 161 -21.39 -8.41 -12.10
CA GLU A 161 -20.96 -9.59 -11.35
C GLU A 161 -19.67 -9.36 -10.52
N TRP A 162 -18.93 -8.27 -10.73
CA TRP A 162 -17.65 -8.08 -10.03
C TRP A 162 -17.19 -6.64 -9.80
N TYR A 163 -17.80 -5.63 -10.44
CA TYR A 163 -17.32 -4.25 -10.34
C TYR A 163 -17.34 -3.68 -8.91
N ASN A 164 -18.23 -4.17 -8.05
CA ASN A 164 -18.33 -3.72 -6.66
C ASN A 164 -17.35 -4.44 -5.72
N PHE A 165 -16.59 -5.42 -6.21
CA PHE A 165 -15.68 -6.18 -5.37
C PHE A 165 -14.43 -5.37 -5.05
N HIS A 166 -14.17 -5.25 -3.76
CA HIS A 166 -13.02 -4.57 -3.24
C HIS A 166 -11.79 -5.47 -3.31
N PHE A 167 -10.66 -4.87 -3.67
CA PHE A 167 -9.37 -5.52 -3.57
C PHE A 167 -9.06 -5.76 -2.09
N PHE A 168 -9.10 -4.72 -1.26
CA PHE A 168 -8.99 -4.82 0.19
C PHE A 168 -10.38 -4.95 0.84
N LYS A 169 -10.89 -6.19 0.93
CA LYS A 169 -12.23 -6.49 1.47
C LYS A 169 -12.31 -6.46 3.00
N GLY A 170 -13.45 -5.99 3.51
CA GLY A 170 -13.83 -6.01 4.92
C GLY A 170 -14.56 -7.29 5.29
N SER A 171 -15.75 -7.14 5.88
CA SER A 171 -16.59 -8.28 6.30
C SER A 171 -17.14 -9.09 5.12
N ASP A 172 -17.33 -8.45 3.98
CA ASP A 172 -17.71 -9.05 2.70
C ASP A 172 -16.88 -8.42 1.56
N ARG A 173 -16.80 -9.11 0.41
CA ARG A 173 -16.06 -8.64 -0.78
C ARG A 173 -16.57 -7.31 -1.34
N GLU A 174 -17.83 -6.96 -1.13
CA GLU A 174 -18.41 -5.69 -1.59
C GLU A 174 -18.21 -4.54 -0.59
N LYS A 175 -17.60 -4.81 0.57
CA LYS A 175 -17.33 -3.81 1.59
C LYS A 175 -15.83 -3.53 1.69
N PRO A 176 -15.41 -2.26 1.78
CA PRO A 176 -14.01 -1.93 2.02
C PRO A 176 -13.60 -2.36 3.45
N ILE A 177 -12.30 -2.58 3.68
CA ILE A 177 -11.79 -2.64 5.06
C ILE A 177 -12.06 -1.33 5.79
N SER A 178 -12.23 -1.40 7.12
CA SER A 178 -12.37 -0.20 7.94
C SER A 178 -11.01 0.50 8.15
N TYR A 179 -11.06 1.80 8.46
CA TYR A 179 -9.86 2.57 8.80
C TYR A 179 -9.16 2.01 10.05
N GLU A 180 -9.95 1.66 11.06
CA GLU A 180 -9.48 1.17 12.36
C GLU A 180 -8.73 -0.15 12.20
N ILE A 181 -9.24 -1.06 11.36
CA ILE A 181 -8.57 -2.32 11.05
C ILE A 181 -7.26 -2.07 10.31
N GLN A 182 -7.27 -1.25 9.26
CA GLN A 182 -6.06 -0.92 8.50
C GLN A 182 -4.98 -0.30 9.42
N LEU A 183 -5.38 0.66 10.25
CA LEU A 183 -4.48 1.35 11.18
C LEU A 183 -3.94 0.41 12.26
N LYS A 184 -4.80 -0.42 12.86
CA LYS A 184 -4.43 -1.39 13.90
C LYS A 184 -3.29 -2.28 13.41
N TRP A 185 -3.47 -2.88 12.23
CA TRP A 185 -2.49 -3.81 11.68
C TRP A 185 -1.21 -3.10 11.23
N ALA A 186 -1.29 -1.92 10.60
CA ALA A 186 -0.10 -1.15 10.27
C ALA A 186 0.74 -0.84 11.52
N ASN A 187 0.10 -0.36 12.60
CA ASN A 187 0.78 -0.06 13.86
C ASN A 187 1.34 -1.30 14.56
N GLU A 188 0.66 -2.44 14.49
CA GLU A 188 1.16 -3.70 15.01
C GLU A 188 2.50 -4.07 14.36
N VAL A 189 2.56 -4.01 13.02
CA VAL A 189 3.80 -4.31 12.28
C VAL A 189 4.87 -3.26 12.57
N TYR A 190 4.53 -1.96 12.55
CA TYR A 190 5.49 -0.89 12.84
C TYR A 190 6.16 -1.07 14.21
N LYS A 191 5.36 -1.41 15.24
CA LYS A 191 5.89 -1.70 16.57
C LYS A 191 6.80 -2.92 16.55
N ALA A 192 6.42 -3.99 15.84
CA ALA A 192 7.20 -5.21 15.78
C ALA A 192 8.56 -5.04 15.08
N ILE A 193 8.64 -4.19 14.04
CA ILE A 193 9.87 -3.95 13.29
C ILE A 193 10.67 -2.74 13.81
N ASN A 194 10.27 -2.16 14.95
CA ASN A 194 10.83 -0.94 15.52
C ASN A 194 10.89 0.22 14.50
N LEU A 195 9.80 0.43 13.77
CA LEU A 195 9.63 1.56 12.88
C LEU A 195 8.87 2.67 13.61
N SER A 196 9.58 3.73 13.98
CA SER A 196 8.96 4.98 14.44
C SER A 196 8.42 5.73 13.24
N THR A 197 7.13 6.08 13.26
CA THR A 197 6.56 6.98 12.26
C THR A 197 5.35 7.70 12.84
N ASP A 198 5.33 9.02 12.69
CA ASP A 198 4.14 9.82 13.03
C ASP A 198 3.02 9.64 11.99
N LYS A 199 3.33 9.05 10.83
CA LYS A 199 2.45 8.99 9.66
C LYS A 199 1.67 7.67 9.57
N LYS A 200 0.74 7.43 10.51
CA LYS A 200 -0.33 6.37 10.51
C LYS A 200 -0.41 5.46 9.25
N THR A 201 -1.43 5.63 8.41
CA THR A 201 -1.65 4.85 7.18
C THR A 201 -1.05 5.53 5.93
N HIS A 202 -0.18 6.52 6.11
CA HIS A 202 0.38 7.31 5.00
C HIS A 202 1.92 7.35 4.99
N ALA A 203 2.57 6.64 5.92
CA ALA A 203 4.03 6.52 5.97
C ALA A 203 4.59 6.00 4.64
N GLY A 204 3.92 4.99 4.05
CA GLY A 204 4.15 4.47 2.70
C GLY A 204 4.35 5.57 1.66
N ARG A 205 3.28 6.33 1.43
CA ARG A 205 3.24 7.40 0.42
C ARG A 205 4.34 8.44 0.59
N ALA A 206 4.53 8.94 1.81
CA ALA A 206 5.50 10.01 2.03
C ALA A 206 6.93 9.53 1.74
N GLN A 207 7.27 8.32 2.19
CA GLN A 207 8.59 7.76 1.98
C GLN A 207 8.80 7.29 0.53
N GLY A 208 7.76 6.78 -0.12
CA GLY A 208 7.81 6.41 -1.53
C GLY A 208 8.11 7.62 -2.43
N SER A 209 7.46 8.77 -2.15
CA SER A 209 7.72 10.02 -2.90
C SER A 209 9.17 10.46 -2.75
N LYS A 210 9.66 10.46 -1.50
CA LYS A 210 11.06 10.78 -1.19
C LYS A 210 12.02 9.84 -1.92
N GLN A 211 11.73 8.55 -1.96
CA GLN A 211 12.58 7.59 -2.65
C GLN A 211 12.59 7.83 -4.16
N ALA A 212 11.44 8.14 -4.76
CA ALA A 212 11.35 8.49 -6.18
C ALA A 212 12.18 9.73 -6.51
N GLU A 213 12.12 10.78 -5.67
CA GLU A 213 12.94 11.98 -5.81
C GLU A 213 14.44 11.68 -5.72
N LEU A 214 14.86 10.85 -4.75
CA LEU A 214 16.26 10.41 -4.62
C LEU A 214 16.73 9.55 -5.79
N GLU A 215 15.82 8.81 -6.42
CA GLU A 215 16.08 8.02 -7.64
C GLU A 215 16.03 8.88 -8.92
N GLY A 216 15.78 10.19 -8.81
CA GLY A 216 15.83 11.16 -9.90
C GLY A 216 14.53 11.32 -10.68
N VAL A 217 13.39 10.87 -10.13
CA VAL A 217 12.07 11.05 -10.74
C VAL A 217 11.54 12.44 -10.38
N GLU A 218 11.23 13.26 -11.39
CA GLU A 218 10.57 14.56 -11.18
C GLU A 218 9.20 14.41 -10.49
N GLU A 219 8.87 15.33 -9.58
CA GLU A 219 7.63 15.30 -8.77
C GLU A 219 6.34 15.17 -9.61
N THR A 220 6.34 15.73 -10.82
CA THR A 220 5.24 15.65 -11.79
C THR A 220 5.09 14.27 -12.44
N ARG A 221 6.11 13.41 -12.36
CA ARG A 221 6.17 12.04 -12.89
C ARG A 221 6.21 10.96 -11.81
N SER A 222 6.26 11.32 -10.53
CA SER A 222 6.42 10.38 -9.40
C SER A 222 5.31 9.32 -9.28
N ALA A 223 4.15 9.53 -9.91
CA ALA A 223 3.09 8.52 -9.97
C ALA A 223 3.39 7.38 -10.96
N VAL A 224 4.40 7.51 -11.83
CA VAL A 224 4.56 6.64 -12.99
C VAL A 224 5.48 5.45 -12.72
N LEU A 225 6.54 5.54 -11.91
CA LEU A 225 7.45 4.39 -11.68
C LEU A 225 8.16 4.47 -10.32
N VAL A 226 7.63 3.78 -9.30
CA VAL A 226 8.42 3.42 -8.10
C VAL A 226 8.62 1.92 -8.13
N ASN A 227 9.61 1.48 -8.93
CA ASN A 227 10.25 0.16 -8.85
C ASN A 227 11.48 0.10 -9.77
N GLY A 228 12.46 0.96 -9.49
CA GLY A 228 13.88 0.64 -9.65
C GLY A 228 14.37 0.11 -11.01
N ILE A 229 13.99 0.72 -12.13
CA ILE A 229 14.75 0.62 -13.38
C ILE A 229 14.97 2.03 -13.91
N ARG A 230 16.26 2.43 -13.93
CA ARG A 230 16.76 3.58 -14.67
C ARG A 230 16.46 3.35 -16.15
N MET A 231 15.71 4.23 -16.79
CA MET A 231 15.78 4.33 -18.24
C MET A 231 17.05 5.13 -18.62
N PRO A 232 17.83 4.69 -19.62
CA PRO A 232 18.85 5.53 -20.25
C PRO A 232 18.23 6.74 -20.97
#